data_AF-A0A0B1Q7X6-F1
#
_entry.id   AF-A0A0B1Q7X6-F1
#
_cell.length_a   1.000
_cell.length_b   1.000
_cell.length_c   1.000
_cell.angle_alpha   90.00
_cell.angle_beta   90.00
_cell.angle_gamma   90.00
#
_symmetry.space_group_name_H-M   'P 1'
#
loop_
_entity.id
_entity.type
_entity.pdbx_description
1 polymer ?
#
loop_
_entity_poly.entity_id
_entity_poly.type
_entity_poly.pdbx_seq_one_letter_code
_entity_poly.pdbx_strand_id
1 'polypeptide(L)'
;MTVRSIAPAVSAALKQIADSPSLSLTAADVPAAAEVVTRHILPALEHLNNGESWYRSRVTWGAVISAVAPLLPLLGMGADWFDPTLGAALLAATGSAIGAACTLYGRWRATRPIGR
;
A
#
# COMPACT_ATOMS: atom_id res chain seq x y z
N MET A 1 4.46 0.19 14.91
CA MET A 1 5.40 -0.91 14.64
C MET A 1 5.88 -0.78 13.20
N THR A 2 7.08 -0.25 12.99
CA THR A 2 7.74 -0.42 11.70
C THR A 2 7.95 -1.92 11.48
N VAL A 3 7.66 -2.40 10.26
CA VAL A 3 7.86 -3.79 9.78
C VAL A 3 9.27 -4.35 10.09
N ARG A 4 10.21 -3.48 10.46
CA ARG A 4 11.61 -3.69 10.74
C ARG A 4 12.02 -4.78 11.75
N SER A 5 11.16 -5.57 12.37
CA SER A 5 11.64 -6.76 13.09
C SER A 5 10.59 -7.85 13.36
N ILE A 6 9.89 -8.32 12.33
CA ILE A 6 9.08 -9.55 12.48
C ILE A 6 9.95 -10.81 12.47
N ALA A 7 11.15 -10.76 11.86
CA ALA A 7 12.11 -11.86 11.83
C ALA A 7 12.41 -12.47 13.23
N PRO A 8 12.72 -11.68 14.28
CA PRO A 8 12.90 -12.24 15.62
C PRO A 8 11.61 -12.83 16.22
N ALA A 9 10.44 -12.27 15.91
CA ALA A 9 9.16 -12.82 16.36
C ALA A 9 8.84 -14.16 15.68
N VAL A 10 9.09 -14.27 14.37
CA VAL A 10 8.94 -15.51 13.60
C VAL A 10 9.93 -16.57 14.09
N SER A 11 11.20 -16.19 14.33
CA SER A 11 12.19 -17.10 14.88
C SER A 11 11.80 -17.61 16.28
N ALA A 12 11.29 -16.74 17.16
CA ALA A 12 10.81 -17.13 18.48
C ALA A 12 9.62 -18.10 18.41
N ALA A 13 8.65 -17.84 17.53
CA ALA A 13 7.51 -18.73 17.32
C ALA A 13 7.96 -20.10 16.78
N LEU A 14 8.89 -20.13 15.82
CA LEU A 14 9.41 -21.38 15.27
C LEU A 14 10.22 -22.20 16.29
N LYS A 15 10.95 -21.56 17.21
CA LYS A 15 11.59 -22.27 18.34
C LYS A 15 10.57 -22.94 19.23
N GLN A 16 9.51 -22.22 19.60
CA GLN A 16 8.43 -22.75 20.43
C GLN A 16 7.69 -23.93 19.76
N ILE A 17 7.59 -23.89 18.42
CA ILE A 17 7.03 -24.96 17.61
C ILE A 17 7.99 -26.16 17.53
N ALA A 18 9.30 -25.94 17.38
CA ALA A 18 10.31 -27.00 17.36
C ALA A 18 10.40 -27.77 18.70
N ASP A 19 10.03 -27.12 19.80
CA ASP A 19 9.92 -27.77 21.12
C ASP A 19 8.66 -28.67 21.25
N SER A 20 7.74 -28.63 20.27
CA SER A 20 6.50 -29.41 20.29
C SER A 20 6.71 -30.80 19.66
N PRO A 21 6.45 -31.91 20.39
CA PRO A 21 6.71 -33.27 19.90
C PRO A 21 5.80 -33.74 18.76
N SER A 22 4.77 -32.97 18.41
CA SER A 22 3.81 -33.26 17.34
C SER A 22 4.26 -32.82 15.94
N LEU A 23 5.39 -32.11 15.82
CA LEU A 23 5.87 -31.55 14.57
C LEU A 23 7.30 -32.01 14.27
N SER A 24 7.54 -32.42 13.02
CA SER A 24 8.85 -32.87 12.54
C SER A 24 9.79 -31.70 12.21
N LEU A 25 9.90 -30.73 13.12
CA LEU A 25 10.72 -29.54 12.93
C LEU A 25 11.81 -29.55 13.99
N THR A 26 13.06 -29.73 13.59
CA THR A 26 14.17 -29.76 14.54
C THR A 26 14.70 -28.35 14.79
N ALA A 27 15.34 -28.13 15.94
CA ALA A 27 15.93 -26.84 16.27
C ALA A 27 16.97 -26.36 15.23
N ALA A 28 17.60 -27.28 14.51
CA ALA A 28 18.54 -26.99 13.44
C ALA A 28 17.88 -26.37 12.19
N ASP A 29 16.59 -26.66 11.95
CA ASP A 29 15.84 -26.19 10.78
C ASP A 29 15.28 -24.77 10.97
N VAL A 30 15.22 -24.30 12.22
CA VAL A 30 14.60 -23.01 12.60
C VAL A 30 15.17 -21.81 11.83
N PRO A 31 16.50 -21.64 11.63
CA PRO A 31 17.03 -20.50 10.90
C PRO A 31 16.61 -20.49 9.43
N ALA A 32 16.67 -21.65 8.77
CA ALA A 32 16.28 -21.81 7.37
C ALA A 32 14.77 -21.60 7.19
N ALA A 33 13.95 -22.16 8.09
CA ALA A 33 12.51 -21.95 8.09
C ALA A 33 12.15 -20.46 8.33
N ALA A 34 12.80 -19.80 9.29
CA ALA A 34 12.59 -18.39 9.56
C ALA A 34 12.92 -17.51 8.36
N GLU A 35 13.98 -17.82 7.62
CA GLU A 35 14.35 -17.10 6.41
C GLU A 35 13.32 -17.27 5.30
N VAL A 36 12.88 -18.51 5.03
CA VAL A 36 11.85 -18.79 4.00
C VAL A 36 10.55 -18.08 4.32
N VAL A 37 10.10 -18.17 5.58
CA VAL A 37 8.87 -17.51 6.05
C VAL A 37 9.02 -16.00 5.95
N THR A 38 10.14 -15.44 6.40
CA THR A 38 10.37 -13.99 6.30
C THR A 38 10.36 -13.54 4.83
N ARG A 39 11.07 -14.24 3.94
CA ARG A 39 11.15 -13.89 2.53
C ARG A 39 9.79 -13.87 1.82
N HIS A 40 8.89 -14.80 2.16
CA HIS A 40 7.59 -14.92 1.51
C HIS A 40 6.50 -14.07 2.17
N ILE A 41 6.53 -13.93 3.50
CA ILE A 41 5.45 -13.26 4.26
C ILE A 41 5.74 -11.77 4.47
N LEU A 42 7.01 -11.36 4.57
CA LEU A 42 7.37 -9.96 4.81
C LEU A 42 6.78 -9.01 3.74
N PRO A 43 6.85 -9.31 2.44
CA PRO A 43 6.23 -8.44 1.42
C PRO A 43 4.71 -8.31 1.57
N ALA A 44 4.03 -9.42 1.94
CA ALA A 44 2.58 -9.40 2.17
C ALA A 44 2.22 -8.54 3.39
N LEU A 45 3.02 -8.60 4.46
CA LEU A 45 2.83 -7.79 5.66
C LEU A 45 3.14 -6.30 5.43
N GLU A 46 4.14 -5.98 4.62
CA GLU A 46 4.40 -4.60 4.19
C GLU A 46 3.21 -4.01 3.44
N HIS A 47 2.60 -4.80 2.56
CA HIS A 47 1.41 -4.39 1.83
C HIS A 47 0.21 -4.17 2.77
N LEU A 48 -0.04 -5.10 3.69
CA LEU A 48 -1.15 -5.00 4.64
C LEU A 48 -1.01 -3.83 5.63
N ASN A 49 0.21 -3.50 6.03
CA ASN A 49 0.49 -2.44 6.98
C ASN A 49 0.74 -1.08 6.30
N ASN A 50 0.49 -0.96 5.00
CA ASN A 50 0.75 0.26 4.21
C ASN A 50 2.22 0.75 4.33
N GLY A 51 3.16 -0.17 4.61
CA GLY A 51 4.57 0.14 4.84
C GLY A 51 5.40 0.34 3.56
N GLU A 52 4.80 0.09 2.40
CA GLU A 52 5.45 0.28 1.10
C GLU A 52 5.77 1.76 0.84
N SER A 53 6.95 2.03 0.27
CA SER A 53 7.32 3.39 -0.15
C SER A 53 6.32 3.97 -1.16
N TRP A 54 5.97 5.25 -0.99
CA TRP A 54 4.90 5.89 -1.78
C TRP A 54 5.09 5.78 -3.31
N TYR A 55 6.34 5.74 -3.79
CA TYR A 55 6.65 5.66 -5.22
C TYR A 55 6.45 4.27 -5.85
N ARG A 56 6.34 3.19 -5.05
CA ARG A 56 6.02 1.84 -5.55
C ARG A 56 4.52 1.53 -5.48
N SER A 57 3.79 2.28 -4.67
CA SER A 57 2.36 2.13 -4.45
C SER A 57 1.54 2.40 -5.72
N ARG A 58 0.85 1.36 -6.21
CA ARG A 58 -0.14 1.48 -7.31
C ARG A 58 -1.30 2.42 -6.96
N VAL A 59 -1.70 2.46 -5.68
CA VAL A 59 -2.77 3.35 -5.20
C VAL A 59 -2.35 4.82 -5.27
N THR A 60 -1.08 5.09 -4.95
CA THR A 60 -0.53 6.45 -4.99
C THR A 60 -0.48 6.96 -6.43
N TRP A 61 0.04 6.16 -7.36
CA TRP A 61 0.05 6.51 -8.77
C TRP A 61 -1.36 6.63 -9.36
N GLY A 62 -2.28 5.73 -9.02
CA GLY A 62 -3.67 5.83 -9.44
C GLY A 62 -4.32 7.14 -8.99
N ALA A 63 -4.12 7.53 -7.73
CA ALA A 63 -4.61 8.80 -7.21
C ALA A 63 -3.98 10.01 -7.93
N VAL A 64 -2.66 10.01 -8.15
CA VAL A 64 -1.98 11.09 -8.88
C VAL A 64 -2.51 11.21 -10.31
N ILE A 65 -2.67 10.09 -11.02
CA ILE A 65 -3.20 10.09 -12.39
C ILE A 65 -4.63 10.63 -12.41
N SER A 66 -5.49 10.16 -11.49
CA SER A 66 -6.86 10.66 -11.37
C SER A 66 -6.90 12.17 -11.10
N ALA A 67 -5.98 12.72 -10.29
CA ALA A 67 -5.91 14.15 -10.05
C ALA A 67 -5.48 14.95 -11.29
N VAL A 68 -4.51 14.42 -12.06
CA VAL A 68 -3.87 15.15 -13.16
C VAL A 68 -4.61 15.02 -14.48
N ALA A 69 -5.13 13.83 -14.82
CA ALA A 69 -5.74 13.56 -16.11
C ALA A 69 -6.87 14.54 -16.50
N PRO A 70 -7.80 14.94 -15.61
CA PRO A 70 -8.86 15.87 -15.97
C PRO A 70 -8.40 17.33 -16.06
N LEU A 71 -7.15 17.66 -15.69
CA LEU A 71 -6.56 18.99 -15.88
C LEU A 71 -5.92 19.15 -17.28
N LEU A 72 -5.62 18.05 -17.99
CA LEU A 72 -4.95 18.09 -19.30
C LEU A 72 -5.69 18.96 -20.34
N PRO A 73 -7.04 18.91 -20.47
CA PRO A 73 -7.75 19.75 -21.43
C PRO A 73 -7.61 21.26 -21.14
N LEU A 74 -7.49 21.65 -19.87
CA LEU A 74 -7.35 23.04 -19.44
C LEU A 74 -6.00 23.66 -19.82
N LEU A 75 -4.98 22.83 -20.08
CA LEU A 75 -3.63 23.25 -20.48
C LEU A 75 -3.51 23.49 -22.00
N GLY A 76 -4.63 23.63 -22.71
CA GLY A 76 -4.63 23.83 -24.16
C GLY A 76 -4.44 22.56 -24.97
N MET A 77 -4.44 21.38 -24.33
CA MET A 77 -4.51 20.09 -25.03
C MET A 77 -5.94 19.76 -25.53
N GLY A 78 -6.86 20.75 -25.51
CA GLY A 78 -8.13 20.65 -26.25
C GLY A 78 -9.28 21.57 -25.87
N ALA A 79 -9.11 22.90 -25.67
CA ALA A 79 -10.29 23.75 -25.41
C ALA A 79 -10.23 25.21 -25.93
N ASP A 80 -11.30 25.58 -26.64
CA ASP A 80 -11.77 26.95 -26.94
C ASP A 80 -12.33 27.63 -25.68
N TRP A 81 -12.29 28.97 -25.62
CA TRP A 81 -12.10 29.72 -24.37
C TRP A 81 -13.35 29.89 -23.48
N PHE A 82 -14.54 29.45 -23.91
CA PHE A 82 -15.67 29.26 -23.01
C PHE A 82 -16.75 28.37 -23.65
N ASP A 83 -16.82 27.13 -23.17
CA ASP A 83 -17.77 26.10 -23.59
C ASP A 83 -18.43 25.53 -22.31
N PRO A 84 -19.75 25.31 -22.23
CA PRO A 84 -20.38 24.52 -21.17
C PRO A 84 -19.64 23.21 -20.82
N THR A 85 -18.94 22.61 -21.78
CA THR A 85 -18.05 21.45 -21.55
C THR A 85 -16.86 21.79 -20.65
N LEU A 86 -16.30 23.01 -20.69
CA LEU A 86 -15.23 23.47 -19.79
C LEU A 86 -15.71 23.54 -18.34
N GLY A 87 -16.94 23.99 -18.10
CA GLY A 87 -17.53 24.01 -16.75
C GLY A 87 -17.66 22.61 -16.17
N ALA A 88 -18.16 21.65 -16.97
CA ALA A 88 -18.23 20.25 -16.60
C ALA A 88 -16.84 19.62 -16.40
N ALA A 89 -15.87 19.95 -17.25
CA ALA A 89 -14.49 19.48 -17.14
C ALA A 89 -13.82 19.99 -15.85
N LEU A 90 -14.01 21.26 -15.50
CA LEU A 90 -13.48 21.86 -14.27
C LEU A 90 -14.06 21.20 -13.02
N LEU A 91 -15.37 20.91 -13.02
CA LEU A 91 -16.07 20.28 -11.91
C LEU A 91 -15.64 18.81 -11.75
N ALA A 92 -15.50 18.09 -12.86
CA ALA A 92 -14.94 16.74 -12.89
C ALA A 92 -13.48 16.72 -12.40
N ALA A 93 -12.65 17.68 -12.83
CA ALA A 93 -11.26 17.80 -12.40
C ALA A 93 -11.15 18.07 -10.90
N THR A 94 -11.96 18.97 -10.38
CA THR A 94 -12.00 19.31 -8.96
C THR A 94 -12.47 18.12 -8.12
N GLY A 95 -13.54 17.43 -8.54
CA GLY A 95 -14.02 16.22 -7.87
C GLY A 95 -12.97 15.11 -7.86
N SER A 96 -12.27 14.90 -8.98
CA SER A 96 -11.21 13.91 -9.08
C SER A 96 -9.99 14.26 -8.22
N ALA A 97 -9.59 15.54 -8.19
CA ALA A 97 -8.52 16.03 -7.34
C ALA A 97 -8.84 15.86 -5.84
N ILE A 98 -10.06 16.17 -5.41
CA ILE A 98 -10.53 15.92 -4.03
C ILE A 98 -10.52 14.42 -3.72
N GLY A 99 -11.04 13.59 -4.62
CA GLY A 99 -11.04 12.13 -4.45
C GLY A 99 -9.64 11.54 -4.33
N ALA A 100 -8.71 12.01 -5.17
CA ALA A 100 -7.30 11.65 -5.12
C ALA A 100 -6.63 12.10 -3.81
N ALA A 101 -6.89 13.34 -3.37
CA ALA A 101 -6.37 13.87 -2.11
C ALA A 101 -6.89 13.06 -0.91
N CYS A 102 -8.18 12.74 -0.87
CA CYS A 102 -8.78 11.87 0.15
C CYS A 102 -8.17 10.47 0.14
N THR A 103 -7.90 9.91 -1.05
CA THR A 103 -7.27 8.59 -1.19
C THR A 103 -5.84 8.58 -0.66
N LEU A 104 -5.04 9.58 -1.03
CA LEU A 104 -3.67 9.74 -0.55
C LEU A 104 -3.63 10.00 0.95
N TYR A 105 -4.50 10.89 1.44
CA TYR A 105 -4.63 11.17 2.87
C TYR A 105 -5.02 9.91 3.66
N GLY A 106 -6.01 9.16 3.18
CA GLY A 106 -6.40 7.88 3.77
C GLY A 106 -5.24 6.90 3.80
N ARG A 107 -4.47 6.78 2.71
CA ARG A 107 -3.30 5.89 2.66
C ARG A 107 -2.21 6.30 3.66
N TRP A 108 -1.88 7.59 3.75
CA TRP A 108 -0.80 8.07 4.61
C TRP A 108 -1.18 8.16 6.08
N ARG A 109 -2.47 8.36 6.39
CA ARG A 109 -2.95 8.52 7.77
C ARG A 109 -3.51 7.24 8.37
N ALA A 110 -3.99 6.29 7.56
CA ALA A 110 -4.50 5.02 8.06
C ALA A 110 -3.36 4.19 8.68
N THR A 111 -3.45 3.99 9.99
CA THR A 111 -2.52 3.17 10.78
C THR A 111 -3.14 1.87 11.25
N ARG A 112 -4.43 1.65 10.97
CA ARG A 112 -5.19 0.45 11.34
C ARG A 112 -6.07 -0.02 10.19
N PRO A 113 -6.20 -1.34 9.99
CA PRO A 113 -7.15 -1.90 9.03
C PRO A 113 -8.59 -1.63 9.49
N ILE A 114 -9.49 -1.38 8.53
CA ILE A 114 -10.92 -1.19 8.80
C ILE A 114 -11.54 -2.55 9.15
N GLY A 115 -12.33 -2.62 10.22
CA GLY A 115 -13.03 -3.84 10.63
C GLY A 115 -12.23 -4.79 11.55
N ARG A 116 -11.20 -4.29 12.23
CA ARG A 116 -10.49 -4.98 13.30
C ARG A 116 -10.31 -4.10 14.52
#